data_AF-A0AAU7VS62-F1
#
_entry.id   AF-A0AAU7VS62-F1
#
_cell.length_a   1.000
_cell.length_b   1.000
_cell.length_c   1.000
_cell.angle_alpha   90.00
_cell.angle_beta   90.00
_cell.angle_gamma   90.00
#
_symmetry.space_group_name_H-M   'P 1'
#
loop_
_entity.id
_entity.type
_entity.pdbx_description
1 polymer ?
#
loop_
_entity_poly.entity_id
_entity_poly.type
_entity_poly.pdbx_seq_one_letter_code
_entity_poly.pdbx_strand_id
1 'polypeptide(L)'
;MKVPSMIAAELRRLTASKMGIIALVALICVPILYGGLYLWANQDPYAKFPEVPVALVVDDEGAPATDQEAGADTVNYGADVADNLIEGNAFDWQRMTAEEAADALREGTVDFTVTIPADFSSALTSAAGDSPHQARIDLETNDANNYLASSMGTQAVEKIRSSVAEMVGSEAAERLLTGLSDVRDSLITAADGASQLTDGANTAASGSSTLADGTAQLADGTAQLAAGAQTLASGAQQVSAGNRQLADVADRAGAAVQQAADALPQVRTDIANALIDQGLTQEEIDQVLAALDPLATRLQDGNGKVQSAVGQVDQLAAGAASVASGASELATGAGTVATGASSANAGAAQLRDGLSTLAAGTAELRDGLSDGVGQIPASTPELRTLQADTIADPVKVSSDKVASAEDYGAGLAPFFAALSAWIGIYALFLIVKPISRRAVTALHSPIRITLAGWLTPAMLGAVQMVGLMGILAITLGFTFDNPIGTLGVMVLASATFASIILTLNVWLGSVGQFLGLVLMVLQLVTAGGTFPWQTLPAPLAALHHVLPLGYVVDAMRQLMYGGNLARAGWDLAVLALWLVAALALAMIGVTRMTHRRTLRDLQPSLIG
;
A
#
# COMPACT_ATOMS: atom_id res chain seq x y z
N MET A 1 51.72 17.28 69.24
CA MET A 1 50.94 16.03 69.12
C MET A 1 51.15 15.46 67.73
N LYS A 2 51.39 14.15 67.58
CA LYS A 2 51.58 13.56 66.24
C LYS A 2 50.23 13.55 65.50
N VAL A 3 50.22 13.84 64.21
CA VAL A 3 49.00 13.90 63.37
C VAL A 3 48.05 12.69 63.60
N PRO A 4 48.52 11.43 63.71
CA PRO A 4 47.65 10.29 64.00
C PRO A 4 46.94 10.34 65.37
N SER A 5 47.58 10.91 66.39
CA SER A 5 46.95 11.07 67.71
C SER A 5 45.85 12.13 67.73
N MET A 6 45.94 13.16 66.87
CA MET A 6 44.88 14.16 66.72
C MET A 6 43.67 13.55 66.00
N ILE A 7 43.90 12.75 64.96
CA ILE A 7 42.85 12.01 64.25
C ILE A 7 42.13 11.02 65.18
N ALA A 8 42.88 10.23 65.95
CA ALA A 8 42.31 9.27 66.90
C ALA A 8 41.52 9.96 68.03
N ALA A 9 41.99 11.13 68.49
CA ALA A 9 41.28 11.94 69.47
C ALA A 9 39.96 12.49 68.91
N GLU A 10 39.96 12.97 67.66
CA GLU A 10 38.76 13.48 67.00
C GLU A 10 37.76 12.36 66.71
N LEU A 11 38.22 11.18 66.29
CA LEU A 11 37.34 10.02 66.09
C LEU A 11 36.73 9.53 67.42
N ARG A 12 37.52 9.53 68.50
CA ARG A 12 37.01 9.23 69.85
C ARG A 12 35.99 10.27 70.31
N ARG A 13 36.18 11.55 69.96
CA ARG A 13 35.22 12.63 70.24
C ARG A 13 33.90 12.43 69.50
N LEU A 14 33.95 12.06 68.22
CA LEU A 14 32.76 11.77 67.41
C LEU A 14 31.99 10.54 67.91
N THR A 15 32.69 9.53 68.44
CA THR A 15 32.11 8.28 68.96
C THR A 15 31.81 8.29 70.47
N ALA A 16 32.13 9.37 71.18
CA ALA A 16 31.99 9.46 72.65
C ALA A 16 30.54 9.45 73.15
N SER A 17 29.55 9.71 72.28
CA SER A 17 28.14 9.73 72.65
C SER A 17 27.28 8.97 71.64
N LYS A 18 26.18 8.37 72.11
CA LYS A 18 25.22 7.69 71.24
C LYS A 18 24.72 8.59 70.10
N MET A 19 24.50 9.88 70.38
CA MET A 19 24.09 10.88 69.39
C MET A 19 25.21 11.19 68.37
N GLY A 20 26.46 11.28 68.81
CA GLY A 20 27.61 11.46 67.91
C GLY A 20 27.81 10.29 66.95
N ILE A 21 27.58 9.05 67.43
CA ILE A 21 27.59 7.85 66.59
C ILE A 21 26.47 7.92 65.54
N ILE A 22 25.24 8.28 65.94
CA ILE A 22 24.12 8.43 64.99
C ILE A 22 24.44 9.50 63.94
N ALA A 23 25.02 10.63 64.34
CA ALA A 23 25.41 11.69 63.41
C ALA A 23 26.50 11.24 62.43
N LEU A 24 27.50 10.49 62.91
CA LEU A 24 28.57 9.95 62.07
C LEU A 24 28.04 8.91 61.07
N VAL A 25 27.15 8.02 61.51
CA VAL A 25 26.48 7.05 60.63
C VAL A 25 25.64 7.79 59.58
N ALA A 26 24.81 8.76 59.99
CA ALA A 26 24.02 9.57 59.08
C ALA A 26 24.90 10.29 58.03
N LEU A 27 26.03 10.86 58.45
CA LEU A 27 26.99 11.53 57.55
C LEU A 27 27.59 10.58 56.51
N ILE A 28 27.98 9.37 56.93
CA ILE A 28 28.52 8.34 56.01
C ILE A 28 27.42 7.83 55.07
N CYS A 29 26.18 7.72 55.55
CA CYS A 29 25.05 7.29 54.75
C CYS A 29 24.70 8.30 53.64
N VAL A 30 24.93 9.61 53.80
CA VAL A 30 24.51 10.62 52.80
C VAL A 30 25.12 10.35 51.41
N PRO A 31 26.45 10.23 51.21
CA PRO A 31 27.02 9.93 49.89
C PRO A 31 26.67 8.53 49.38
N ILE A 32 26.50 7.54 50.27
CA ILE A 32 26.13 6.17 49.91
C ILE A 32 24.69 6.10 49.42
N LEU A 33 23.77 6.79 50.09
CA LEU A 33 22.38 6.89 49.69
C LEU A 33 22.27 7.72 48.41
N TYR A 34 22.95 8.87 48.34
CA TYR A 34 22.88 9.71 47.16
C TYR A 34 23.47 9.01 45.93
N GLY A 35 24.71 8.50 45.99
CA GLY A 35 25.32 7.85 44.84
C GLY A 35 24.82 6.44 44.61
N GLY A 36 24.81 5.60 45.65
CA GLY A 36 24.47 4.19 45.55
C GLY A 36 22.98 3.95 45.28
N LEU A 37 22.09 4.63 46.00
CA LEU A 37 20.65 4.43 45.82
C LEU A 37 20.15 5.04 44.51
N TYR A 38 20.65 6.21 44.14
CA TYR A 38 20.28 6.86 42.89
C TYR A 38 20.76 6.06 41.67
N LEU A 39 22.02 5.57 41.68
CA LEU A 39 22.51 4.72 40.60
C LEU A 39 21.73 3.41 40.55
N TRP A 40 21.47 2.77 41.69
CA TRP A 40 20.67 1.55 41.71
C TRP A 40 19.25 1.76 41.17
N ALA A 41 18.61 2.87 41.53
CA ALA A 41 17.27 3.23 41.06
C ALA A 41 17.22 3.55 39.56
N ASN A 42 18.30 4.08 38.98
CA ASN A 42 18.31 4.61 37.61
C ASN A 42 19.32 3.92 36.68
N GLN A 43 19.87 2.76 37.06
CA GLN A 43 20.88 2.06 36.27
C GLN A 43 20.30 1.55 34.93
N ASP A 44 19.07 1.03 34.98
CA ASP A 44 18.35 0.54 33.80
C ASP A 44 16.83 0.70 33.98
N PRO A 45 16.30 1.93 33.92
CA PRO A 45 14.86 2.18 34.04
C PRO A 45 14.07 1.60 32.87
N TYR A 46 14.72 1.34 31.73
CA TYR A 46 14.10 0.81 30.52
C TYR A 46 13.83 -0.70 30.62
N ALA A 47 14.69 -1.46 31.31
CA ALA A 47 14.43 -2.88 31.59
C ALA A 47 13.14 -3.12 32.41
N LYS A 48 12.55 -2.07 32.97
CA LYS A 48 11.30 -2.07 33.72
C LYS A 48 10.08 -1.58 32.93
N PHE A 49 10.25 -1.22 31.67
CA PHE A 49 9.12 -0.90 30.79
C PHE A 49 8.09 -2.02 30.67
N PRO A 50 8.46 -3.33 30.70
CA PRO A 50 7.48 -4.41 30.73
C PRO A 50 6.59 -4.43 31.99
N GLU A 51 6.87 -3.60 33.00
CA GLU A 51 6.04 -3.43 34.20
C GLU A 51 5.21 -2.14 34.14
N VAL A 52 5.35 -1.33 33.08
CA VAL A 52 4.60 -0.09 32.87
C VAL A 52 3.27 -0.43 32.18
N PRO A 53 2.12 -0.18 32.83
CA PRO A 53 0.81 -0.54 32.30
C PRO A 53 0.40 0.39 31.16
N VAL A 54 0.04 -0.20 30.03
CA VAL A 54 -0.36 0.52 28.80
C VAL A 54 -1.66 -0.08 28.28
N ALA A 55 -2.66 0.76 28.01
CA ALA A 55 -3.89 0.29 27.40
C ALA A 55 -3.72 0.11 25.88
N LEU A 56 -4.17 -1.05 25.38
CA LEU A 56 -4.22 -1.37 23.97
C LEU A 56 -5.67 -1.60 23.55
N VAL A 57 -6.21 -0.70 22.73
CA VAL A 57 -7.56 -0.80 22.17
C VAL A 57 -7.44 -1.28 20.73
N VAL A 58 -8.13 -2.36 20.40
CA VAL A 58 -8.11 -2.95 19.04
C VAL A 58 -9.53 -2.97 18.52
N ASP A 59 -9.88 -1.93 17.77
CA ASP A 59 -11.20 -1.78 17.15
C ASP A 59 -11.22 -2.30 15.69
N ASP A 60 -10.07 -2.67 15.14
CA ASP A 60 -9.91 -3.13 13.75
C ASP A 60 -10.87 -4.27 13.38
N GLU A 61 -11.72 -4.03 12.38
CA GLU A 61 -12.71 -5.00 11.90
C GLU A 61 -12.12 -6.00 10.89
N GLY A 62 -10.90 -5.76 10.40
CA GLY A 62 -10.26 -6.55 9.36
C GLY A 62 -10.59 -6.07 7.94
N ALA A 63 -9.94 -6.68 6.96
CA ALA A 63 -10.14 -6.41 5.54
C ALA A 63 -10.29 -7.71 4.75
N PRO A 64 -10.95 -7.69 3.58
CA PRO A 64 -10.97 -8.85 2.68
C PRO A 64 -9.54 -9.31 2.37
N ALA A 65 -9.30 -10.61 2.48
CA ALA A 65 -7.99 -11.16 2.10
C ALA A 65 -7.80 -11.00 0.59
N THR A 66 -6.69 -10.39 0.20
CA THR A 66 -6.35 -10.21 -1.21
C THR A 66 -5.70 -11.44 -1.84
N ASP A 67 -5.15 -12.35 -1.02
CA ASP A 67 -4.53 -13.59 -1.48
C ASP A 67 -5.47 -14.77 -1.30
N GLN A 68 -5.98 -15.29 -2.43
CA GLN A 68 -6.79 -16.51 -2.46
C GLN A 68 -6.00 -17.77 -2.03
N GLU A 69 -4.66 -17.71 -1.96
CA GLU A 69 -3.82 -18.85 -1.58
C GLU A 69 -3.79 -19.15 -0.07
N ALA A 70 -4.15 -18.18 0.79
CA ALA A 70 -4.07 -18.34 2.25
C ALA A 70 -5.31 -19.01 2.89
N GLY A 71 -6.39 -19.27 2.12
CA GLY A 71 -7.58 -19.98 2.59
C GLY A 71 -8.42 -19.24 3.65
N ALA A 72 -8.11 -17.98 3.96
CA ALA A 72 -8.89 -17.12 4.84
C ALA A 72 -9.62 -16.04 4.02
N ASP A 73 -10.90 -15.80 4.29
CA ASP A 73 -11.71 -14.79 3.58
C ASP A 73 -11.36 -13.34 4.00
N THR A 74 -10.70 -13.17 5.15
CA THR A 74 -10.39 -11.87 5.76
C THR A 74 -9.01 -11.90 6.44
N VAL A 75 -8.29 -10.78 6.39
CA VAL A 75 -7.06 -10.50 7.15
C VAL A 75 -7.34 -9.45 8.23
N ASN A 76 -6.77 -9.61 9.43
CA ASN A 76 -6.91 -8.62 10.52
C ASN A 76 -5.52 -8.26 11.06
N TYR A 77 -4.88 -7.30 10.38
CA TYR A 77 -3.57 -6.79 10.74
C TYR A 77 -3.56 -6.09 12.09
N GLY A 78 -4.66 -5.50 12.54
CA GLY A 78 -4.76 -4.87 13.86
C GLY A 78 -4.64 -5.88 14.99
N ALA A 79 -5.29 -7.03 14.86
CA ALA A 79 -5.16 -8.15 15.79
C ALA A 79 -3.73 -8.73 15.77
N ASP A 80 -3.15 -8.93 14.58
CA ASP A 80 -1.79 -9.45 14.43
C ASP A 80 -0.73 -8.51 15.04
N VAL A 81 -0.87 -7.20 14.81
CA VAL A 81 -0.03 -6.17 15.45
C VAL A 81 -0.19 -6.23 16.96
N ALA A 82 -1.43 -6.29 17.45
CA ALA A 82 -1.70 -6.30 18.87
C ALA A 82 -1.15 -7.56 19.57
N ASP A 83 -1.24 -8.73 18.95
CA ASP A 83 -0.64 -9.96 19.45
C ASP A 83 0.90 -9.84 19.49
N ASN A 84 1.52 -9.34 18.41
CA ASN A 84 2.98 -9.09 18.37
C ASN A 84 3.46 -8.11 19.45
N LEU A 85 2.69 -7.08 19.78
CA LEU A 85 3.04 -6.12 20.82
C LEU A 85 3.02 -6.78 22.22
N ILE A 86 1.99 -7.58 22.48
CA ILE A 86 1.84 -8.31 23.75
C ILE A 86 2.97 -9.35 23.89
N GLU A 87 3.24 -10.13 22.83
CA GLU A 87 4.33 -11.11 22.83
C GLU A 87 5.72 -10.46 22.94
N GLY A 88 5.89 -9.30 22.30
CA GLY A 88 7.13 -8.53 22.35
C GLY A 88 7.49 -8.00 23.74
N ASN A 89 6.51 -7.96 24.66
CA ASN A 89 6.67 -7.61 26.08
C ASN A 89 7.50 -6.34 26.31
N ALA A 90 7.35 -5.34 25.42
CA ALA A 90 8.03 -4.05 25.55
C ALA A 90 7.42 -3.20 26.66
N PHE A 91 6.10 -3.35 26.86
CA PHE A 91 5.29 -2.74 27.91
C PHE A 91 4.33 -3.79 28.48
N ASP A 92 3.73 -3.51 29.65
CA ASP A 92 2.61 -4.31 30.16
C ASP A 92 1.33 -3.92 29.39
N TRP A 93 1.20 -4.47 28.19
CA TRP A 93 0.07 -4.23 27.30
C TRP A 93 -1.20 -4.88 27.84
N GLN A 94 -2.19 -4.07 28.18
CA GLN A 94 -3.48 -4.50 28.67
C GLN A 94 -4.54 -4.23 27.62
N ARG A 95 -5.11 -5.30 27.03
CA ARG A 95 -6.25 -5.13 26.12
C ARG A 95 -7.47 -4.66 26.88
N MET A 96 -8.08 -3.59 26.39
CA MET A 96 -9.22 -2.93 27.02
C MET A 96 -10.19 -2.45 25.94
N THR A 97 -11.45 -2.25 26.32
CA THR A 97 -12.38 -1.48 25.49
C THR A 97 -11.99 0.00 25.50
N ALA A 98 -12.41 0.77 24.48
CA ALA A 98 -12.13 2.20 24.41
C ALA A 98 -12.61 2.98 25.66
N GLU A 99 -13.76 2.62 26.22
CA GLU A 99 -14.31 3.24 27.43
C GLU A 99 -13.45 2.91 28.68
N GLU A 100 -13.09 1.64 28.85
CA GLU A 100 -12.21 1.20 29.94
C GLU A 100 -10.82 1.84 29.84
N ALA A 101 -10.25 1.95 28.64
CA ALA A 101 -8.95 2.57 28.43
C ALA A 101 -8.96 4.07 28.76
N ALA A 102 -10.01 4.78 28.37
CA ALA A 102 -10.16 6.21 28.66
C ALA A 102 -10.33 6.47 30.18
N ASP A 103 -11.08 5.62 30.87
CA ASP A 103 -11.20 5.67 32.33
C ASP A 103 -9.89 5.30 33.01
N ALA A 104 -9.22 4.23 32.56
CA ALA A 104 -7.93 3.79 33.08
C ALA A 104 -6.82 4.84 32.89
N LEU A 105 -6.85 5.63 31.81
CA LEU A 105 -5.90 6.73 31.57
C LEU A 105 -6.22 7.97 32.41
N ARG A 106 -7.51 8.31 32.58
CA ARG A 106 -7.95 9.44 33.40
C ARG A 106 -7.77 9.20 34.89
N GLU A 107 -8.01 7.98 35.32
CA GLU A 107 -7.57 7.54 36.62
C GLU A 107 -6.04 7.50 36.58
N GLY A 108 -5.36 6.85 35.66
CA GLY A 108 -3.90 6.68 35.71
C GLY A 108 -3.51 5.34 36.30
N THR A 109 -4.35 4.36 36.01
CA THR A 109 -4.07 2.94 36.08
C THR A 109 -3.14 2.53 34.93
N VAL A 110 -3.25 3.22 33.79
CA VAL A 110 -2.31 3.12 32.65
C VAL A 110 -1.64 4.47 32.39
N ASP A 111 -0.44 4.45 31.82
CA ASP A 111 0.34 5.67 31.55
C ASP A 111 -0.05 6.32 30.20
N PHE A 112 -0.42 5.53 29.21
CA PHE A 112 -0.93 5.97 27.91
C PHE A 112 -1.80 4.87 27.27
N THR A 113 -2.60 5.27 26.28
CA THR A 113 -3.47 4.39 25.50
C THR A 113 -3.03 4.40 24.04
N VAL A 114 -2.98 3.23 23.42
CA VAL A 114 -2.81 3.08 21.98
C VAL A 114 -4.06 2.43 21.41
N THR A 115 -4.68 3.09 20.45
CA THR A 115 -5.88 2.60 19.76
C THR A 115 -5.57 2.29 18.30
N ILE A 116 -5.91 1.07 17.89
CA ILE A 116 -5.91 0.61 16.51
C ILE A 116 -7.37 0.72 16.01
N PRO A 117 -7.71 1.70 15.16
CA PRO A 117 -9.08 1.98 14.75
C PRO A 117 -9.69 0.91 13.83
N ALA A 118 -11.01 0.95 13.66
CA ALA A 118 -11.79 0.00 12.86
C ALA A 118 -11.36 -0.14 11.40
N ASP A 119 -10.81 0.91 10.79
CA ASP A 119 -10.38 0.96 9.39
C ASP A 119 -8.93 0.51 9.17
N PHE A 120 -8.21 0.10 10.21
CA PHE A 120 -6.77 -0.15 10.17
C PHE A 120 -6.35 -1.17 9.10
N SER A 121 -6.93 -2.38 9.10
CA SER A 121 -6.62 -3.38 8.08
C SER A 121 -7.02 -2.93 6.67
N SER A 122 -8.15 -2.24 6.54
CA SER A 122 -8.64 -1.75 5.24
C SER A 122 -7.72 -0.67 4.66
N ALA A 123 -7.16 0.20 5.51
CA ALA A 123 -6.19 1.21 5.10
C ALA A 123 -4.86 0.57 4.66
N LEU A 124 -4.37 -0.45 5.36
CA LEU A 124 -3.14 -1.17 4.99
C LEU A 124 -3.26 -1.90 3.65
N THR A 125 -4.43 -2.46 3.34
CA THR A 125 -4.69 -3.11 2.04
C THR A 125 -5.01 -2.12 0.91
N SER A 126 -5.26 -0.84 1.23
CA SER A 126 -5.64 0.19 0.25
C SER A 126 -4.51 0.60 -0.70
N ALA A 127 -3.26 0.27 -0.37
CA ALA A 127 -2.06 0.66 -1.13
C ALA A 127 -2.11 0.26 -2.62
N ALA A 128 -2.77 -0.85 -2.93
CA ALA A 128 -2.95 -1.37 -4.28
C ALA A 128 -4.20 -0.83 -5.01
N GLY A 129 -5.05 -0.05 -4.34
CA GLY A 129 -6.31 0.46 -4.87
C GLY A 129 -6.24 1.89 -5.43
N ASP A 130 -7.40 2.41 -5.83
CA ASP A 130 -7.56 3.75 -6.42
C ASP A 130 -7.64 4.88 -5.38
N SER A 131 -7.71 4.54 -4.09
CA SER A 131 -7.80 5.49 -2.97
C SER A 131 -6.90 5.05 -1.82
N PRO A 132 -5.59 5.01 -2.04
CA PRO A 132 -4.62 4.66 -1.01
C PRO A 132 -4.64 5.69 0.13
N HIS A 133 -4.63 5.21 1.35
CA HIS A 133 -4.54 6.02 2.55
C HIS A 133 -3.82 5.26 3.65
N GLN A 134 -3.04 5.98 4.45
CA GLN A 134 -2.30 5.41 5.57
C GLN A 134 -3.24 4.93 6.66
N ALA A 135 -2.89 3.83 7.29
CA ALA A 135 -3.55 3.39 8.50
C ALA A 135 -3.27 4.38 9.63
N ARG A 136 -4.23 4.56 10.53
CA ARG A 136 -4.08 5.48 11.66
C ARG A 136 -3.87 4.69 12.95
N ILE A 137 -3.06 5.23 13.84
CA ILE A 137 -2.98 4.81 15.23
C ILE A 137 -3.20 6.04 16.09
N ASP A 138 -4.10 5.93 17.05
CA ASP A 138 -4.39 7.02 17.98
C ASP A 138 -3.64 6.77 19.30
N LEU A 139 -2.83 7.75 19.70
CA LEU A 139 -2.08 7.74 20.95
C LEU A 139 -2.67 8.78 21.90
N GLU A 140 -3.21 8.33 23.03
CA GLU A 140 -3.66 9.21 24.10
C GLU A 140 -2.69 9.16 25.29
N THR A 141 -2.20 10.32 25.73
CA THR A 141 -1.26 10.42 26.88
C THR A 141 -1.78 11.32 27.98
N ASN A 142 -1.32 11.08 29.21
CA ASN A 142 -1.65 11.89 30.38
C ASN A 142 -0.39 12.21 31.19
N ASP A 143 0.26 13.35 30.87
CA ASP A 143 1.51 13.75 31.51
C ASP A 143 1.34 14.09 33.01
N ALA A 144 0.10 14.26 33.50
CA ALA A 144 -0.18 14.46 34.92
C ALA A 144 0.05 13.19 35.75
N ASN A 145 -0.10 12.00 35.15
CA ASN A 145 0.22 10.72 35.79
C ASN A 145 1.72 10.43 35.68
N ASN A 146 2.28 10.65 34.50
CA ASN A 146 3.69 10.41 34.21
C ASN A 146 4.17 11.37 33.12
N TYR A 147 5.10 12.28 33.44
CA TYR A 147 5.59 13.27 32.47
C TYR A 147 6.38 12.66 31.29
N LEU A 148 6.81 11.39 31.40
CA LEU A 148 7.43 10.67 30.29
C LEU A 148 6.39 9.97 29.40
N ALA A 149 5.10 9.94 29.78
CA ALA A 149 4.05 9.24 29.05
C ALA A 149 4.01 9.61 27.56
N SER A 150 4.05 10.91 27.23
CA SER A 150 4.11 11.36 25.84
C SER A 150 5.33 10.82 25.07
N SER A 151 6.51 10.81 25.70
CA SER A 151 7.75 10.31 25.06
C SER A 151 7.78 8.79 24.93
N MET A 152 7.27 8.08 25.93
CA MET A 152 7.18 6.61 25.96
C MET A 152 6.12 6.13 24.97
N GLY A 153 4.95 6.79 24.93
CA GLY A 153 3.89 6.53 23.96
C GLY A 153 4.36 6.73 22.52
N THR A 154 5.12 7.81 22.25
CA THR A 154 5.70 8.04 20.92
C THR A 154 6.65 6.91 20.51
N GLN A 155 7.51 6.44 21.42
CA GLN A 155 8.40 5.30 21.15
C GLN A 155 7.62 3.99 20.93
N ALA A 156 6.53 3.79 21.67
CA ALA A 156 5.66 2.64 21.51
C ALA A 156 5.03 2.64 20.11
N VAL A 157 4.50 3.79 19.66
CA VAL A 157 3.91 3.89 18.31
C VAL A 157 4.95 3.75 17.20
N GLU A 158 6.17 4.27 17.35
CA GLU A 158 7.25 4.01 16.38
C GLU A 158 7.60 2.51 16.30
N LYS A 159 7.51 1.78 17.41
CA LYS A 159 7.70 0.32 17.39
C LYS A 159 6.57 -0.38 16.62
N ILE A 160 5.33 0.09 16.78
CA ILE A 160 4.19 -0.40 16.01
C ILE A 160 4.37 -0.13 14.53
N ARG A 161 4.72 1.12 14.17
CA ARG A 161 5.00 1.53 12.80
C ARG A 161 6.07 0.65 12.16
N SER A 162 7.16 0.37 12.88
CA SER A 162 8.21 -0.55 12.42
C SER A 162 7.68 -1.97 12.18
N SER A 163 6.84 -2.49 13.07
CA SER A 163 6.26 -3.84 12.93
C SER A 163 5.31 -3.91 11.73
N VAL A 164 4.47 -2.90 11.53
CA VAL A 164 3.54 -2.82 10.40
C VAL A 164 4.29 -2.66 9.08
N ALA A 165 5.34 -1.82 9.04
CA ALA A 165 6.17 -1.65 7.86
C ALA A 165 6.87 -2.97 7.45
N GLU A 166 7.30 -3.78 8.42
CA GLU A 166 7.88 -5.10 8.16
C GLU A 166 6.85 -6.10 7.63
N MET A 167 5.63 -6.10 8.19
CA MET A 167 4.56 -7.03 7.78
C MET A 167 3.92 -6.68 6.44
N VAL A 168 3.68 -5.40 6.16
CA VAL A 168 2.85 -4.97 5.02
C VAL A 168 3.68 -4.31 3.91
N GLY A 169 4.78 -3.65 4.26
CA GLY A 169 5.56 -2.87 3.30
C GLY A 169 6.18 -3.72 2.18
N SER A 170 6.72 -4.90 2.52
CA SER A 170 7.30 -5.81 1.52
C SER A 170 6.22 -6.42 0.61
N GLU A 171 5.13 -6.89 1.20
CA GLU A 171 4.05 -7.57 0.50
C GLU A 171 3.32 -6.61 -0.47
N ALA A 172 3.00 -5.40 -0.01
CA ALA A 172 2.36 -4.39 -0.85
C ALA A 172 3.25 -3.95 -2.03
N ALA A 173 4.55 -3.79 -1.79
CA ALA A 173 5.51 -3.44 -2.84
C ALA A 173 5.69 -4.58 -3.86
N GLU A 174 5.79 -5.83 -3.40
CA GLU A 174 5.91 -7.01 -4.25
C GLU A 174 4.68 -7.19 -5.14
N ARG A 175 3.47 -7.03 -4.58
CA ARG A 175 2.22 -7.11 -5.36
C ARG A 175 2.09 -6.01 -6.39
N LEU A 176 2.40 -4.75 -6.03
CA LEU A 176 2.38 -3.64 -6.97
C LEU A 176 3.37 -3.90 -8.13
N LEU A 177 4.57 -4.38 -7.81
CA LEU A 177 5.60 -4.65 -8.80
C LEU A 177 5.25 -5.84 -9.70
N THR A 178 4.68 -6.90 -9.12
CA THR A 178 4.24 -8.10 -9.85
C THR A 178 3.07 -7.76 -10.76
N GLY A 179 2.03 -7.08 -10.25
CA GLY A 179 0.91 -6.62 -11.07
C GLY A 179 1.35 -5.71 -12.21
N LEU A 180 2.34 -4.83 -11.97
CA LEU A 180 2.93 -3.99 -13.02
C LEU A 180 3.67 -4.82 -14.08
N SER A 181 4.42 -5.84 -13.65
CA SER A 181 5.13 -6.76 -14.54
C SER A 181 4.16 -7.56 -15.39
N ASP A 182 3.12 -8.12 -14.79
CA ASP A 182 2.11 -8.94 -15.46
C ASP A 182 1.33 -8.14 -16.51
N VAL A 183 0.97 -6.89 -16.20
CA VAL A 183 0.32 -5.99 -17.16
C VAL A 183 1.27 -5.67 -18.32
N ARG A 184 2.54 -5.38 -18.02
CA ARG A 184 3.55 -5.11 -19.07
C ARG A 184 3.73 -6.31 -19.98
N ASP A 185 3.87 -7.51 -19.41
CA ASP A 185 4.10 -8.74 -20.16
C ASP A 185 2.87 -9.14 -20.98
N SER A 186 1.66 -8.90 -20.45
CA SER A 186 0.39 -9.09 -21.17
C SER A 186 0.26 -8.13 -22.35
N LEU A 187 0.65 -6.86 -22.20
CA LEU A 187 0.64 -5.89 -23.30
C LEU A 187 1.68 -6.20 -24.38
N ILE A 188 2.88 -6.65 -23.99
CA ILE A 188 3.89 -7.14 -24.93
C ILE A 188 3.33 -8.33 -25.73
N THR A 189 2.72 -9.30 -25.05
CA THR A 189 2.09 -10.46 -25.70
C THR A 189 0.98 -10.04 -26.67
N ALA A 190 0.16 -9.06 -26.28
CA ALA A 190 -0.89 -8.52 -27.16
C ALA A 190 -0.31 -7.78 -28.38
N ALA A 191 0.75 -7.00 -28.21
CA ALA A 191 1.44 -6.32 -29.31
C ALA A 191 2.08 -7.32 -30.28
N ASP A 192 2.72 -8.37 -29.77
CA ASP A 192 3.26 -9.46 -30.59
C ASP A 192 2.15 -10.18 -31.37
N GLY A 193 1.01 -10.45 -30.73
CA GLY A 193 -0.17 -11.01 -31.38
C GLY A 193 -0.72 -10.12 -32.51
N ALA A 194 -0.77 -8.80 -32.29
CA ALA A 194 -1.16 -7.84 -33.32
C ALA A 194 -0.15 -7.79 -34.48
N SER A 195 1.15 -7.96 -34.20
CA SER A 195 2.18 -8.09 -35.23
C SER A 195 1.99 -9.33 -36.09
N GLN A 196 1.76 -10.49 -35.46
CA GLN A 196 1.49 -11.74 -36.20
C GLN A 196 0.26 -11.64 -37.10
N LEU A 197 -0.81 -10.97 -36.62
CA LEU A 197 -2.01 -10.75 -37.41
C LEU A 197 -1.75 -9.82 -38.61
N THR A 198 -0.94 -8.79 -38.43
CA THR A 198 -0.51 -7.87 -39.50
C THR A 198 0.27 -8.64 -40.59
N ASP A 199 1.23 -9.47 -40.19
CA ASP A 199 2.03 -10.27 -41.13
C ASP A 199 1.17 -11.31 -41.89
N GLY A 200 0.23 -11.95 -41.18
CA GLY A 200 -0.75 -12.85 -41.77
C GLY A 200 -1.66 -12.15 -42.79
N ALA A 201 -2.16 -10.96 -42.47
CA ALA A 201 -2.98 -10.16 -43.37
C ALA A 201 -2.21 -9.73 -44.63
N ASN A 202 -0.95 -9.32 -44.49
CA ASN A 202 -0.07 -8.98 -45.62
C ASN A 202 0.22 -10.19 -46.53
N THR A 203 0.44 -11.36 -45.93
CA THR A 203 0.64 -12.61 -46.68
C THR A 203 -0.62 -12.99 -47.47
N ALA A 204 -1.79 -12.90 -46.83
CA ALA A 204 -3.07 -13.17 -47.48
C ALA A 204 -3.39 -12.15 -48.59
N ALA A 205 -3.04 -10.87 -48.40
CA ALA A 205 -3.21 -9.83 -49.41
C ALA A 205 -2.36 -10.12 -50.65
N SER A 206 -1.11 -10.55 -50.45
CA SER A 206 -0.20 -10.96 -51.52
C SER A 206 -0.73 -12.18 -52.29
N GLY A 207 -1.26 -13.18 -51.57
CA GLY A 207 -1.92 -14.34 -52.18
C GLY A 207 -3.17 -13.96 -52.98
N SER A 208 -3.96 -13.01 -52.47
CA SER A 208 -5.14 -12.48 -53.17
C SER A 208 -4.76 -11.71 -54.43
N SER A 209 -3.63 -10.98 -54.44
CA SER A 209 -3.08 -10.37 -55.65
C SER A 209 -2.69 -11.42 -56.69
N THR A 210 -2.03 -12.50 -56.26
CA THR A 210 -1.64 -13.60 -57.16
C THR A 210 -2.86 -14.30 -57.75
N LEU A 211 -3.93 -14.48 -56.96
CA LEU A 211 -5.20 -15.03 -57.43
C LEU A 211 -5.88 -14.10 -58.45
N ALA A 212 -5.88 -12.79 -58.19
CA ALA A 212 -6.40 -11.78 -59.13
C ALA A 212 -5.66 -11.85 -60.47
N ASP A 213 -4.32 -11.84 -60.46
CA ASP A 213 -3.51 -11.93 -61.68
C ASP A 213 -3.79 -13.23 -62.45
N GLY A 214 -3.85 -14.37 -61.77
CA GLY A 214 -4.13 -15.67 -62.40
C GLY A 214 -5.55 -15.76 -62.99
N THR A 215 -6.54 -15.18 -62.32
CA THR A 215 -7.92 -15.14 -62.83
C THR A 215 -8.10 -14.15 -63.97
N ALA A 216 -7.35 -13.04 -63.99
CA ALA A 216 -7.27 -12.14 -65.13
C ALA A 216 -6.67 -12.85 -66.36
N GLN A 217 -5.56 -13.57 -66.20
CA GLN A 217 -4.96 -14.37 -67.29
C GLN A 217 -5.91 -15.45 -67.81
N LEU A 218 -6.65 -16.12 -66.91
CA LEU A 218 -7.65 -17.10 -67.29
C LEU A 218 -8.80 -16.46 -68.08
N ALA A 219 -9.28 -15.29 -67.65
CA ALA A 219 -10.33 -14.55 -68.35
C ALA A 219 -9.89 -14.16 -69.77
N ASP A 220 -8.68 -13.60 -69.91
CA ASP A 220 -8.12 -13.20 -71.20
C ASP A 220 -7.93 -14.40 -72.14
N GLY A 221 -7.33 -15.48 -71.63
CA GLY A 221 -7.09 -16.70 -72.42
C GLY A 221 -8.39 -17.38 -72.88
N THR A 222 -9.42 -17.40 -72.03
CA THR A 222 -10.72 -17.97 -72.38
C THR A 222 -11.54 -17.06 -73.29
N ALA A 223 -11.40 -15.74 -73.19
CA ALA A 223 -11.96 -14.81 -74.16
C ALA A 223 -11.32 -14.98 -75.56
N GLN A 224 -10.00 -15.17 -75.63
CA GLN A 224 -9.29 -15.48 -76.87
C GLN A 224 -9.75 -16.83 -77.45
N LEU A 225 -9.91 -17.86 -76.61
CA LEU A 225 -10.44 -19.16 -77.03
C LEU A 225 -11.88 -19.03 -77.58
N ALA A 226 -12.74 -18.24 -76.93
CA ALA A 226 -14.09 -17.98 -77.40
C ALA A 226 -14.10 -17.32 -78.78
N ALA A 227 -13.28 -16.28 -78.98
CA ALA A 227 -13.15 -15.60 -80.26
C ALA A 227 -12.60 -16.52 -81.37
N GLY A 228 -11.61 -17.36 -81.06
CA GLY A 228 -11.07 -18.35 -81.98
C GLY A 228 -12.11 -19.42 -82.37
N ALA A 229 -12.87 -19.91 -81.39
CA ALA A 229 -13.95 -20.86 -81.61
C ALA A 229 -15.10 -20.26 -82.44
N GLN A 230 -15.45 -18.99 -82.24
CA GLN A 230 -16.42 -18.26 -83.08
C GLN A 230 -15.94 -18.14 -84.53
N THR A 231 -14.64 -17.88 -84.71
CA THR A 231 -14.01 -17.81 -86.04
C THR A 231 -14.04 -19.16 -86.74
N LEU A 232 -13.70 -20.24 -86.02
CA LEU A 232 -13.80 -21.61 -86.52
C LEU A 232 -15.23 -21.99 -86.89
N ALA A 233 -16.21 -21.63 -86.05
CA ALA A 233 -17.62 -21.86 -86.31
C ALA A 233 -18.07 -21.18 -87.61
N SER A 234 -17.72 -19.91 -87.77
CA SER A 234 -18.05 -19.11 -88.96
C SER A 234 -17.41 -19.70 -90.22
N GLY A 235 -16.14 -20.09 -90.17
CA GLY A 235 -15.44 -20.72 -91.29
C GLY A 235 -16.04 -22.08 -91.66
N ALA A 236 -16.39 -22.91 -90.67
CA ALA A 236 -17.03 -24.20 -90.90
C ALA A 236 -18.45 -24.05 -91.49
N GLN A 237 -19.20 -23.01 -91.11
CA GLN A 237 -20.48 -22.67 -91.75
C GLN A 237 -20.31 -22.27 -93.21
N GLN A 238 -19.28 -21.48 -93.53
CA GLN A 238 -18.97 -21.10 -94.90
C GLN A 238 -18.61 -22.32 -95.74
N VAL A 239 -17.79 -23.24 -95.23
CA VAL A 239 -17.46 -24.51 -95.90
C VAL A 239 -18.72 -25.36 -96.10
N SER A 240 -19.57 -25.51 -95.08
CA SER A 240 -20.84 -26.24 -95.19
C SER A 240 -21.75 -25.64 -96.26
N ALA A 241 -21.87 -24.31 -96.31
CA ALA A 241 -22.67 -23.61 -97.31
C ALA A 241 -22.11 -23.76 -98.73
N GLY A 242 -20.79 -23.64 -98.89
CA GLY A 242 -20.11 -23.85 -100.17
C GLY A 242 -20.26 -25.29 -100.67
N ASN A 243 -20.15 -26.27 -99.79
CA ASN A 243 -20.37 -27.68 -100.13
C ASN A 243 -21.82 -27.94 -100.54
N ARG A 244 -22.82 -27.37 -99.85
CA ARG A 244 -24.21 -27.45 -100.28
C ARG A 244 -24.44 -26.84 -101.66
N GLN A 245 -23.84 -25.68 -101.92
CA GLN A 245 -23.91 -25.07 -103.25
C GLN A 245 -23.25 -25.94 -104.33
N LEU A 246 -22.13 -26.61 -104.00
CA LEU A 246 -21.47 -27.55 -104.90
C LEU A 246 -22.32 -28.82 -105.13
N ALA A 247 -22.94 -29.36 -104.07
CA ALA A 247 -23.86 -30.49 -104.15
C ALA A 247 -25.06 -30.14 -105.06
N ASP A 248 -25.69 -28.97 -104.88
CA ASP A 248 -26.79 -28.50 -105.73
C ASP A 248 -26.41 -28.43 -107.22
N VAL A 249 -25.19 -27.96 -107.53
CA VAL A 249 -24.68 -27.91 -108.91
C VAL A 249 -24.41 -29.33 -109.44
N ALA A 250 -23.82 -30.18 -108.61
CA ALA A 250 -23.51 -31.56 -108.96
C ALA A 250 -24.78 -32.41 -109.14
N ASP A 251 -25.84 -32.15 -108.37
CA ASP A 251 -27.17 -32.76 -108.53
C ASP A 251 -27.82 -32.36 -109.86
N ARG A 252 -27.76 -31.07 -110.22
CA ARG A 252 -28.25 -30.60 -111.53
C ARG A 252 -27.47 -31.25 -112.67
N ALA A 253 -26.15 -31.36 -112.54
CA ALA A 253 -25.30 -32.04 -113.51
C ALA A 253 -25.63 -33.54 -113.59
N GLY A 254 -25.79 -34.20 -112.44
CA GLY A 254 -26.18 -35.60 -112.33
C GLY A 254 -27.55 -35.86 -112.97
N ALA A 255 -28.54 -35.00 -112.72
CA ALA A 255 -29.87 -35.09 -113.34
C ALA A 255 -29.80 -34.94 -114.87
N ALA A 256 -28.97 -34.01 -115.38
CA ALA A 256 -28.78 -33.84 -116.82
C ALA A 256 -28.07 -35.05 -117.46
N VAL A 257 -27.07 -35.62 -116.80
CA VAL A 257 -26.38 -36.84 -117.26
C VAL A 257 -27.31 -38.05 -117.19
N GLN A 258 -28.11 -38.19 -116.14
CA GLN A 258 -29.12 -39.23 -116.02
C GLN A 258 -30.15 -39.13 -117.14
N GLN A 259 -30.66 -37.94 -117.43
CA GLN A 259 -31.59 -37.72 -118.54
C GLN A 259 -30.98 -38.10 -119.89
N ALA A 260 -29.70 -37.78 -120.12
CA ALA A 260 -28.99 -38.18 -121.32
C ALA A 260 -28.77 -39.71 -121.39
N ALA A 261 -28.47 -40.35 -120.26
CA ALA A 261 -28.31 -41.79 -120.14
C ALA A 261 -29.65 -42.53 -120.38
N ASP A 262 -30.76 -42.00 -119.86
CA ASP A 262 -32.12 -42.56 -120.02
C ASP A 262 -32.65 -42.38 -121.45
N ALA A 263 -32.25 -41.32 -122.14
CA ALA A 263 -32.61 -41.09 -123.55
C ALA A 263 -31.80 -41.97 -124.52
N LEU A 264 -30.63 -42.46 -124.11
CA LEU A 264 -29.70 -43.18 -124.98
C LEU A 264 -30.28 -44.48 -125.58
N PRO A 265 -31.02 -45.33 -124.84
CA PRO A 265 -31.70 -46.49 -125.43
C PRO A 265 -32.69 -46.12 -126.53
N GLN A 266 -33.44 -45.02 -126.36
CA GLN A 266 -34.36 -44.53 -127.39
C GLN A 266 -33.60 -43.99 -128.60
N VAL A 267 -32.54 -43.21 -128.39
CA VAL A 267 -31.65 -42.73 -129.47
C VAL A 267 -31.04 -43.92 -130.24
N ARG A 268 -30.64 -44.98 -129.54
CA ARG A 268 -30.14 -46.23 -130.13
C ARG A 268 -31.20 -46.86 -131.04
N THR A 269 -32.46 -46.94 -130.57
CA THR A 269 -33.59 -47.44 -131.35
C THR A 269 -33.90 -46.57 -132.56
N ASP A 270 -33.87 -45.24 -132.40
CA ASP A 270 -34.15 -44.28 -133.49
C ASP A 270 -33.07 -44.34 -134.57
N ILE A 271 -31.79 -44.42 -134.17
CA ILE A 271 -30.66 -44.63 -135.11
C ILE A 271 -30.80 -45.97 -135.83
N ALA A 272 -31.13 -47.05 -135.11
CA ALA A 272 -31.34 -48.36 -135.73
C ALA A 272 -32.45 -48.32 -136.78
N ASN A 273 -33.61 -47.73 -136.47
CA ASN A 273 -34.73 -47.57 -137.39
C ASN A 273 -34.37 -46.72 -138.61
N ALA A 274 -33.65 -45.60 -138.42
CA ALA A 274 -33.23 -44.73 -139.51
C ALA A 274 -32.23 -45.41 -140.46
N LEU A 275 -31.35 -46.27 -139.95
CA LEU A 275 -30.42 -47.04 -140.77
C LEU A 275 -31.12 -48.19 -141.52
N ILE A 276 -32.14 -48.82 -140.92
CA ILE A 276 -33.03 -49.78 -141.61
C ILE A 276 -33.71 -49.11 -142.81
N ASP A 277 -34.27 -47.91 -142.61
CA ASP A 277 -34.98 -47.15 -143.65
C ASP A 277 -34.05 -46.72 -144.82
N GLN A 278 -32.74 -46.62 -144.58
CA GLN A 278 -31.74 -46.33 -145.62
C GLN A 278 -31.25 -47.58 -146.37
N GLY A 279 -31.76 -48.78 -146.05
CA GLY A 279 -31.46 -50.01 -146.76
C GLY A 279 -30.13 -50.67 -146.39
N LEU A 280 -29.56 -50.35 -145.22
CA LEU A 280 -28.36 -51.01 -144.70
C LEU A 280 -28.68 -52.43 -144.22
N THR A 281 -27.68 -53.31 -144.26
CA THR A 281 -27.80 -54.69 -143.75
C THR A 281 -27.69 -54.73 -142.22
N GLN A 282 -28.27 -55.76 -141.59
CA GLN A 282 -28.26 -55.91 -140.13
C GLN A 282 -26.83 -55.89 -139.54
N GLU A 283 -25.84 -56.44 -140.27
CA GLU A 283 -24.43 -56.45 -139.87
C GLU A 283 -23.79 -55.04 -139.86
N GLU A 284 -24.18 -54.16 -140.79
CA GLU A 284 -23.70 -52.78 -140.85
C GLU A 284 -24.31 -51.92 -139.73
N ILE A 285 -25.58 -52.17 -139.39
CA ILE A 285 -26.28 -51.49 -138.28
C ILE A 285 -25.65 -51.88 -136.94
N ASP A 286 -25.37 -53.18 -136.73
CA ASP A 286 -24.75 -53.66 -135.51
C ASP A 286 -23.34 -53.07 -135.31
N GLN A 287 -22.56 -52.84 -136.37
CA GLN A 287 -21.27 -52.14 -136.28
C GLN A 287 -21.41 -50.68 -135.83
N VAL A 288 -22.41 -49.95 -136.34
CA VAL A 288 -22.66 -48.55 -135.95
C VAL A 288 -23.15 -48.46 -134.50
N LEU A 289 -24.04 -49.37 -134.08
CA LEU A 289 -24.51 -49.42 -132.69
C LEU A 289 -23.40 -49.86 -131.72
N ALA A 290 -22.53 -50.78 -132.13
CA ALA A 290 -21.37 -51.19 -131.34
C ALA A 290 -20.37 -50.02 -131.12
N ALA A 291 -20.29 -49.07 -132.05
CA ALA A 291 -19.50 -47.84 -131.85
C ALA A 291 -20.11 -46.87 -130.81
N LEU A 292 -21.41 -47.01 -130.50
CA LEU A 292 -22.13 -46.20 -129.50
C LEU A 292 -22.11 -46.83 -128.10
N ASP A 293 -21.90 -48.14 -127.96
CA ASP A 293 -21.85 -48.82 -126.65
C ASP A 293 -20.79 -48.22 -125.69
N PRO A 294 -19.57 -47.85 -126.12
CA PRO A 294 -18.59 -47.18 -125.26
C PRO A 294 -19.07 -45.82 -124.73
N LEU A 295 -19.95 -45.12 -125.46
CA LEU A 295 -20.55 -43.86 -125.00
C LEU A 295 -21.60 -44.13 -123.93
N ALA A 296 -22.40 -45.19 -124.07
CA ALA A 296 -23.38 -45.62 -123.08
C ALA A 296 -22.74 -45.97 -121.74
N THR A 297 -21.69 -46.80 -121.77
CA THR A 297 -20.94 -47.17 -120.57
C THR A 297 -20.29 -45.96 -119.92
N ARG A 298 -19.67 -45.07 -120.71
CA ARG A 298 -19.05 -43.83 -120.18
C ARG A 298 -20.07 -42.88 -119.53
N LEU A 299 -21.28 -42.77 -120.07
CA LEU A 299 -22.35 -41.97 -119.49
C LEU A 299 -22.86 -42.57 -118.17
N GLN A 300 -23.09 -43.88 -118.11
CA GLN A 300 -23.51 -44.57 -116.88
C GLN A 300 -22.43 -44.52 -115.79
N ASP A 301 -21.16 -44.80 -116.15
CA ASP A 301 -20.02 -44.69 -115.23
C ASP A 301 -19.82 -43.24 -114.75
N GLY A 302 -19.98 -42.28 -115.66
CA GLY A 302 -19.93 -40.85 -115.36
C GLY A 302 -21.02 -40.44 -114.38
N ASN A 303 -22.25 -40.91 -114.60
CA ASN A 303 -23.38 -40.67 -113.71
C ASN A 303 -23.15 -41.25 -112.30
N GLY A 304 -22.71 -42.51 -112.21
CA GLY A 304 -22.40 -43.15 -110.93
C GLY A 304 -21.29 -42.41 -110.16
N LYS A 305 -20.28 -41.89 -110.87
CA LYS A 305 -19.23 -41.05 -110.27
C LYS A 305 -19.76 -39.72 -109.78
N VAL A 306 -20.66 -39.05 -110.53
CA VAL A 306 -21.28 -37.78 -110.11
C VAL A 306 -22.15 -37.99 -108.87
N GLN A 307 -23.01 -39.00 -108.84
CA GLN A 307 -23.87 -39.30 -107.68
C GLN A 307 -23.05 -39.66 -106.43
N SER A 308 -21.97 -40.44 -106.59
CA SER A 308 -21.05 -40.74 -105.49
C SER A 308 -20.36 -39.48 -104.97
N ALA A 309 -19.90 -38.61 -105.87
CA ALA A 309 -19.30 -37.33 -105.50
C ALA A 309 -20.29 -36.40 -104.78
N VAL A 310 -21.56 -36.33 -105.21
CA VAL A 310 -22.62 -35.60 -104.51
C VAL A 310 -22.74 -36.11 -103.08
N GLY A 311 -22.90 -37.43 -102.88
CA GLY A 311 -23.04 -38.00 -101.55
C GLY A 311 -21.84 -37.72 -100.63
N GLN A 312 -20.62 -37.70 -101.19
CA GLN A 312 -19.42 -37.30 -100.45
C GLN A 312 -19.41 -35.81 -100.09
N VAL A 313 -19.87 -34.94 -100.99
CA VAL A 313 -19.96 -33.49 -100.75
C VAL A 313 -21.03 -33.18 -99.71
N ASP A 314 -22.17 -33.86 -99.72
CA ASP A 314 -23.21 -33.75 -98.69
C ASP A 314 -22.70 -34.19 -97.32
N GLN A 315 -21.98 -35.31 -97.26
CA GLN A 315 -21.36 -35.79 -96.03
C GLN A 315 -20.33 -34.77 -95.51
N LEU A 316 -19.55 -34.14 -96.40
CA LEU A 316 -18.62 -33.08 -96.02
C LEU A 316 -19.34 -31.81 -95.54
N ALA A 317 -20.48 -31.45 -96.16
CA ALA A 317 -21.32 -30.33 -95.74
C ALA A 317 -21.91 -30.54 -94.34
N ALA A 318 -22.39 -31.76 -94.07
CA ALA A 318 -22.89 -32.16 -92.76
C ALA A 318 -21.77 -32.19 -91.71
N GLY A 319 -20.60 -32.75 -92.05
CA GLY A 319 -19.42 -32.74 -91.18
C GLY A 319 -18.98 -31.32 -90.81
N ALA A 320 -18.95 -30.41 -91.78
CA ALA A 320 -18.64 -29.00 -91.55
C ALA A 320 -19.70 -28.30 -90.69
N ALA A 321 -20.98 -28.63 -90.84
CA ALA A 321 -22.04 -28.12 -89.98
C ALA A 321 -21.90 -28.59 -88.52
N SER A 322 -21.53 -29.86 -88.31
CA SER A 322 -21.26 -30.39 -86.97
C SER A 322 -20.06 -29.71 -86.30
N VAL A 323 -18.97 -29.47 -87.05
CA VAL A 323 -17.82 -28.69 -86.56
C VAL A 323 -18.25 -27.27 -86.19
N ALA A 324 -19.09 -26.64 -87.00
CA ALA A 324 -19.59 -25.30 -86.69
C ALA A 324 -20.42 -25.26 -85.39
N SER A 325 -21.28 -26.25 -85.17
CA SER A 325 -22.08 -26.37 -83.94
C SER A 325 -21.17 -26.56 -82.73
N GLY A 326 -20.25 -27.52 -82.78
CA GLY A 326 -19.32 -27.79 -81.67
C GLY A 326 -18.41 -26.61 -81.37
N ALA A 327 -17.95 -25.88 -82.40
CA ALA A 327 -17.18 -24.65 -82.22
C ALA A 327 -18.01 -23.51 -81.59
N SER A 328 -19.30 -23.41 -81.91
CA SER A 328 -20.21 -22.43 -81.28
C SER A 328 -20.49 -22.75 -79.81
N GLU A 329 -20.66 -24.03 -79.48
CA GLU A 329 -20.78 -24.49 -78.10
C GLU A 329 -19.51 -24.22 -77.29
N LEU A 330 -18.33 -24.52 -77.87
CA LEU A 330 -17.04 -24.20 -77.26
C LEU A 330 -16.88 -22.70 -77.04
N ALA A 331 -17.27 -21.86 -78.00
CA ALA A 331 -17.22 -20.41 -77.86
C ALA A 331 -18.09 -19.91 -76.69
N THR A 332 -19.30 -20.46 -76.56
CA THR A 332 -20.24 -20.14 -75.48
C THR A 332 -19.70 -20.59 -74.11
N GLY A 333 -19.17 -21.82 -74.03
CA GLY A 333 -18.56 -22.36 -72.82
C GLY A 333 -17.35 -21.53 -72.39
N ALA A 334 -16.45 -21.20 -73.32
CA ALA A 334 -15.29 -20.37 -73.07
C ALA A 334 -15.68 -18.95 -72.60
N GLY A 335 -16.72 -18.34 -73.19
CA GLY A 335 -17.25 -17.05 -72.75
C GLY A 335 -17.84 -17.08 -71.33
N THR A 336 -18.47 -18.20 -70.94
CA THR A 336 -18.97 -18.40 -69.58
C THR A 336 -17.83 -18.48 -68.57
N VAL A 337 -16.78 -19.23 -68.89
CA VAL A 337 -15.57 -19.31 -68.05
C VAL A 337 -14.88 -17.96 -67.94
N ALA A 338 -14.77 -17.20 -69.04
CA ALA A 338 -14.18 -15.87 -69.03
C ALA A 338 -14.91 -14.93 -68.06
N THR A 339 -16.25 -14.94 -68.10
CA THR A 339 -17.09 -14.13 -67.20
C THR A 339 -16.94 -14.54 -65.74
N GLY A 340 -16.88 -15.86 -65.47
CA GLY A 340 -16.63 -16.40 -64.14
C GLY A 340 -15.24 -16.01 -63.60
N ALA A 341 -14.21 -16.07 -64.45
CA ALA A 341 -12.86 -15.67 -64.12
C ALA A 341 -12.76 -14.16 -63.84
N SER A 342 -13.43 -13.31 -64.62
CA SER A 342 -13.51 -11.87 -64.32
C SER A 342 -14.22 -11.58 -62.99
N SER A 343 -15.25 -12.34 -62.65
CA SER A 343 -15.95 -12.19 -61.36
C SER A 343 -15.06 -12.62 -60.19
N ALA A 344 -14.33 -13.73 -60.34
CA ALA A 344 -13.35 -14.18 -59.36
C ALA A 344 -12.21 -13.17 -59.17
N ASN A 345 -11.73 -12.55 -60.26
CA ASN A 345 -10.73 -11.49 -60.21
C ASN A 345 -11.22 -10.28 -59.40
N ALA A 346 -12.46 -9.83 -59.63
CA ALA A 346 -13.06 -8.74 -58.85
C ALA A 346 -13.18 -9.08 -57.36
N GLY A 347 -13.58 -10.32 -57.03
CA GLY A 347 -13.63 -10.80 -55.65
C GLY A 347 -12.26 -10.87 -54.98
N ALA A 348 -11.23 -11.34 -55.70
CA ALA A 348 -9.85 -11.37 -55.23
C ALA A 348 -9.30 -9.96 -54.98
N ALA A 349 -9.65 -8.99 -55.83
CA ALA A 349 -9.30 -7.59 -55.62
C ALA A 349 -9.96 -6.99 -54.37
N GLN A 350 -11.26 -7.24 -54.15
CA GLN A 350 -11.94 -6.80 -52.93
C GLN A 350 -11.34 -7.43 -51.66
N LEU A 351 -11.02 -8.72 -51.71
CA LEU A 351 -10.37 -9.42 -50.60
C LEU A 351 -9.00 -8.80 -50.29
N ARG A 352 -8.19 -8.54 -51.32
CA ARG A 352 -6.89 -7.86 -51.17
C ARG A 352 -7.03 -6.50 -50.50
N ASP A 353 -8.00 -5.67 -50.93
CA ASP A 353 -8.22 -4.34 -50.36
C ASP A 353 -8.70 -4.41 -48.90
N GLY A 354 -9.59 -5.36 -48.58
CA GLY A 354 -10.03 -5.64 -47.22
C GLY A 354 -8.90 -6.11 -46.31
N LEU A 355 -8.02 -6.98 -46.80
CA LEU A 355 -6.83 -7.44 -46.07
C LEU A 355 -5.80 -6.33 -45.86
N SER A 356 -5.64 -5.43 -46.83
CA SER A 356 -4.80 -4.23 -46.66
C SER A 356 -5.34 -3.31 -45.57
N THR A 357 -6.67 -3.17 -45.48
CA THR A 357 -7.31 -2.38 -44.41
C THR A 357 -7.12 -3.04 -43.05
N LEU A 358 -7.30 -4.37 -42.97
CA LEU A 358 -7.05 -5.15 -41.76
C LEU A 358 -5.60 -5.00 -41.30
N ALA A 359 -4.63 -5.17 -42.20
CA ALA A 359 -3.21 -5.03 -41.89
C ALA A 359 -2.86 -3.64 -41.35
N ALA A 360 -3.45 -2.58 -41.90
CA ALA A 360 -3.26 -1.22 -41.40
C ALA A 360 -3.84 -1.04 -39.98
N GLY A 361 -5.06 -1.52 -39.74
CA GLY A 361 -5.69 -1.42 -38.41
C GLY A 361 -4.97 -2.25 -37.34
N THR A 362 -4.43 -3.42 -37.70
CA THR A 362 -3.67 -4.25 -36.75
C THR A 362 -2.27 -3.69 -36.49
N ALA A 363 -1.67 -2.99 -37.45
CA ALA A 363 -0.45 -2.23 -37.24
C ALA A 363 -0.68 -1.05 -36.28
N GLU A 364 -1.79 -0.31 -36.45
CA GLU A 364 -2.16 0.77 -35.53
C GLU A 364 -2.41 0.25 -34.10
N LEU A 365 -3.10 -0.90 -33.97
CA LEU A 365 -3.28 -1.56 -32.68
C LEU A 365 -1.94 -1.98 -32.05
N ARG A 366 -1.05 -2.62 -32.82
CA ARG A 366 0.29 -3.01 -32.37
C ARG A 366 1.06 -1.80 -31.86
N ASP A 367 1.09 -0.73 -32.64
CA ASP A 367 1.84 0.48 -32.32
C ASP A 367 1.25 1.15 -31.07
N GLY A 368 -0.08 1.24 -30.97
CA GLY A 368 -0.75 1.75 -29.77
C GLY A 368 -0.52 0.91 -28.51
N LEU A 369 -0.47 -0.42 -28.63
CA LEU A 369 -0.12 -1.31 -27.51
C LEU A 369 1.35 -1.15 -27.10
N SER A 370 2.26 -1.04 -28.07
CA SER A 370 3.69 -0.78 -27.81
C SER A 370 3.93 0.58 -27.16
N ASP A 371 3.23 1.61 -27.61
CA ASP A 371 3.26 2.93 -26.98
C ASP A 371 2.67 2.88 -25.57
N GLY A 372 1.60 2.10 -25.37
CA GLY A 372 0.98 1.85 -24.07
C GLY A 372 1.95 1.21 -23.07
N VAL A 373 2.78 0.25 -23.50
CA VAL A 373 3.86 -0.32 -22.67
C VAL A 373 4.83 0.76 -22.20
N GLY A 374 5.18 1.71 -23.07
CA GLY A 374 6.04 2.85 -22.73
C GLY A 374 5.41 3.86 -21.78
N GLN A 375 4.08 3.83 -21.63
CA GLN A 375 3.33 4.73 -20.74
C GLN A 375 3.05 4.13 -19.37
N ILE A 376 3.36 2.85 -19.14
CA ILE A 376 3.34 2.25 -17.81
C ILE A 376 4.54 2.79 -17.01
N PRO A 377 4.34 3.50 -15.87
CA PRO A 377 3.13 3.56 -15.04
C PRO A 377 2.37 4.90 -15.16
N ALA A 378 1.22 4.87 -15.83
CA ALA A 378 0.25 5.98 -15.89
C ALA A 378 -0.61 6.06 -14.63
N SER A 379 0.00 6.06 -13.44
CA SER A 379 -0.62 6.69 -12.27
C SER A 379 -0.42 8.20 -12.40
N THR A 380 -1.43 9.00 -12.03
CA THR A 380 -1.21 10.45 -11.89
C THR A 380 -0.05 10.66 -10.92
N PRO A 381 0.80 11.69 -11.11
CA PRO A 381 1.89 11.98 -10.18
C PRO A 381 1.42 11.97 -8.73
N GLU A 382 0.21 12.48 -8.48
CA GLU A 382 -0.45 12.52 -7.18
C GLU A 382 -0.78 11.13 -6.64
N LEU A 383 -1.43 10.25 -7.42
CA LEU A 383 -1.75 8.89 -6.98
C LEU A 383 -0.48 8.08 -6.72
N ARG A 384 0.56 8.27 -7.53
CA ARG A 384 1.85 7.59 -7.36
C ARG A 384 2.54 8.01 -6.07
N THR A 385 2.51 9.31 -5.75
CA THR A 385 3.02 9.81 -4.47
C THR A 385 2.22 9.23 -3.31
N LEU A 386 0.89 9.23 -3.40
CA LEU A 386 0.02 8.64 -2.37
C LEU A 386 0.25 7.14 -2.16
N GLN A 387 0.40 6.35 -3.23
CA GLN A 387 0.74 4.92 -3.15
C GLN A 387 2.13 4.71 -2.57
N ALA A 388 3.12 5.50 -3.02
CA ALA A 388 4.49 5.43 -2.48
C ALA A 388 4.55 5.80 -1.00
N ASP A 389 3.83 6.85 -0.58
CA ASP A 389 3.74 7.29 0.81
C ASP A 389 3.02 6.23 1.66
N THR A 390 1.98 5.59 1.14
CA THR A 390 1.25 4.50 1.84
C THR A 390 2.10 3.24 1.98
N ILE A 391 3.00 2.95 1.03
CA ILE A 391 3.92 1.80 1.12
C ILE A 391 5.14 2.11 2.00
N ALA A 392 5.74 3.28 1.84
CA ALA A 392 6.95 3.68 2.56
C ALA A 392 6.67 4.04 4.02
N ASP A 393 5.48 4.57 4.29
CA ASP A 393 5.04 4.97 5.62
C ASP A 393 3.57 4.56 5.85
N PRO A 394 3.30 3.28 6.13
CA PRO A 394 1.94 2.75 6.13
C PRO A 394 1.08 3.22 7.31
N VAL A 395 1.69 3.83 8.33
CA VAL A 395 1.01 4.19 9.58
C VAL A 395 1.23 5.65 9.93
N LYS A 396 0.14 6.39 10.07
CA LYS A 396 0.11 7.75 10.59
C LYS A 396 -0.32 7.74 12.05
N VAL A 397 0.32 8.58 12.85
CA VAL A 397 0.01 8.73 14.28
C VAL A 397 -0.88 9.95 14.48
N SER A 398 -2.04 9.76 15.10
CA SER A 398 -2.77 10.83 15.77
C SER A 398 -2.36 10.85 17.23
N SER A 399 -2.12 12.02 17.81
CA SER A 399 -1.76 12.14 19.22
C SER A 399 -2.65 13.15 19.90
N ASP A 400 -3.37 12.68 20.92
CA ASP A 400 -4.18 13.48 21.80
C ASP A 400 -3.61 13.43 23.22
N LYS A 401 -3.70 14.55 23.94
CA LYS A 401 -3.13 14.68 25.29
C LYS A 401 -4.21 15.10 26.26
N VAL A 402 -4.52 14.23 27.22
CA VAL A 402 -5.50 14.51 28.29
C VAL A 402 -4.98 15.59 29.23
N ALA A 403 -3.69 15.53 29.55
CA ALA A 403 -2.95 16.53 30.29
C ALA A 403 -1.52 16.55 29.73
N SER A 404 -0.91 17.72 29.59
CA SER A 404 0.42 17.82 28.97
C SER A 404 1.37 18.74 29.72
N ALA A 405 2.62 18.28 29.85
CA ALA A 405 3.75 19.14 30.13
C ALA A 405 4.22 19.78 28.81
N GLU A 406 4.44 21.09 28.80
CA GLU A 406 4.85 21.83 27.59
C GLU A 406 6.14 21.29 26.98
N ASP A 407 7.14 21.06 27.83
CA ASP A 407 8.44 20.53 27.47
C ASP A 407 9.05 19.68 28.59
N TYR A 408 10.22 19.10 28.32
CA TYR A 408 10.96 18.29 29.29
C TYR A 408 11.28 19.04 30.59
N GLY A 409 11.59 20.34 30.50
CA GLY A 409 11.89 21.17 31.65
C GLY A 409 10.66 21.42 32.52
N ALA A 410 9.52 21.71 31.89
CA ALA A 410 8.22 21.81 32.54
C ALA A 410 7.86 20.50 33.24
N GLY A 411 8.07 19.35 32.55
CA GLY A 411 7.88 17.99 33.07
C GLY A 411 8.57 17.71 34.41
N LEU A 412 9.78 18.24 34.59
CA LEU A 412 10.60 18.09 35.80
C LEU A 412 10.34 19.17 36.86
N ALA A 413 9.62 20.24 36.54
CA ALA A 413 9.43 21.39 37.42
C ALA A 413 8.76 21.03 38.77
N PRO A 414 7.71 20.19 38.83
CA PRO A 414 7.14 19.69 40.09
C PRO A 414 8.18 19.13 41.06
N PHE A 415 9.09 18.30 40.55
CA PHE A 415 10.14 17.65 41.33
C PHE A 415 11.15 18.66 41.87
N PHE A 416 11.68 19.54 41.01
CA PHE A 416 12.64 20.54 41.45
C PHE A 416 12.03 21.61 42.35
N ALA A 417 10.76 21.93 42.17
CA ALA A 417 10.04 22.84 43.05
C ALA A 417 9.85 22.24 44.46
N ALA A 418 9.41 20.98 44.53
CA ALA A 418 9.30 20.25 45.79
C ALA A 418 10.66 20.13 46.50
N LEU A 419 11.72 19.80 45.76
CA LEU A 419 13.08 19.73 46.30
C LEU A 419 13.58 21.09 46.80
N SER A 420 13.30 22.16 46.04
CA SER A 420 13.65 23.54 46.42
C SER A 420 12.96 23.97 47.71
N ALA A 421 11.70 23.57 47.91
CA ALA A 421 10.97 23.81 49.16
C ALA A 421 11.68 23.14 50.35
N TRP A 422 12.12 21.88 50.19
CA TRP A 422 12.84 21.17 51.25
C TRP A 422 14.20 21.81 51.55
N ILE A 423 14.99 22.08 50.50
CA ILE A 423 16.33 22.69 50.63
C ILE A 423 16.23 24.08 51.27
N GLY A 424 15.25 24.90 50.85
CA GLY A 424 15.02 26.23 51.40
C GLY A 424 14.73 26.21 52.89
N ILE A 425 13.83 25.32 53.33
CA ILE A 425 13.56 25.09 54.75
C ILE A 425 14.79 24.56 55.47
N TYR A 426 15.47 23.54 54.92
CA TYR A 426 16.65 22.97 55.54
C TYR A 426 17.72 24.02 55.81
N ALA A 427 17.97 24.90 54.83
CA ALA A 427 18.90 26.02 54.95
C ALA A 427 18.45 27.05 56.00
N LEU A 428 17.15 27.38 56.07
CA LEU A 428 16.62 28.26 57.11
C LEU A 428 16.88 27.72 58.52
N PHE A 429 16.74 26.41 58.74
CA PHE A 429 17.03 25.79 60.03
C PHE A 429 18.53 25.69 60.36
N LEU A 430 19.44 25.88 59.39
CA LEU A 430 20.88 26.02 59.67
C LEU A 430 21.19 27.40 60.28
N ILE A 431 20.41 28.42 59.91
CA ILE A 431 20.60 29.81 60.34
C ILE A 431 19.77 30.09 61.60
N VAL A 432 18.50 29.73 61.57
CA VAL A 432 17.52 30.02 62.62
C VAL A 432 17.50 28.86 63.60
N LYS A 433 17.77 29.13 64.88
CA LYS A 433 17.53 28.16 65.96
C LYS A 433 16.02 28.16 66.28
N PRO A 434 15.26 27.13 65.88
CA PRO A 434 13.80 27.17 65.95
C PRO A 434 13.27 27.24 67.39
N ILE A 435 14.00 26.65 68.35
CA ILE A 435 13.65 26.72 69.76
C ILE A 435 14.80 27.34 70.53
N SER A 436 14.60 28.57 71.01
CA SER A 436 15.55 29.21 71.92
C SER A 436 15.34 28.69 73.35
N ARG A 437 16.44 28.44 74.08
CA ARG A 437 16.38 28.08 75.51
C ARG A 437 15.60 29.12 76.32
N ARG A 438 15.70 30.40 75.92
CA ARG A 438 14.99 31.53 76.53
C ARG A 438 13.46 31.43 76.34
N ALA A 439 12.99 31.02 75.17
CA ALA A 439 11.55 30.84 74.91
C ALA A 439 10.95 29.70 75.75
N VAL A 440 11.68 28.59 75.90
CA VAL A 440 11.27 27.45 76.75
C VAL A 440 11.21 27.83 78.23
N THR A 441 12.01 28.81 78.66
CA THR A 441 11.98 29.34 80.03
C THR A 441 10.94 30.43 80.26
N ALA A 442 10.59 31.21 79.23
CA ALA A 442 9.72 32.38 79.35
C ALA A 442 8.22 32.11 79.07
N LEU A 443 7.90 31.14 78.22
CA LEU A 443 6.53 30.79 77.86
C LEU A 443 6.08 29.51 78.58
N HIS A 444 4.90 29.54 79.19
CA HIS A 444 4.33 28.39 79.92
C HIS A 444 3.51 27.42 79.02
N SER A 445 3.35 27.74 77.74
CA SER A 445 2.53 26.94 76.80
C SER A 445 3.42 26.27 75.73
N PRO A 446 3.58 24.93 75.77
CA PRO A 446 4.30 24.17 74.75
C PRO A 446 3.76 24.41 73.33
N ILE A 447 2.43 24.55 73.19
CA ILE A 447 1.77 24.84 71.91
C ILE A 447 2.31 26.13 71.28
N ARG A 448 2.33 27.23 72.05
CA ARG A 448 2.79 28.53 71.54
C ARG A 448 4.26 28.52 71.18
N ILE A 449 5.10 27.79 71.93
CA ILE A 449 6.54 27.67 71.63
C ILE A 449 6.75 26.91 70.33
N THR A 450 6.09 25.76 70.15
CA THR A 450 6.21 24.96 68.93
C THR A 450 5.70 25.74 67.71
N LEU A 451 4.54 26.38 67.80
CA LEU A 451 3.99 27.18 66.70
C LEU A 451 4.87 28.38 66.38
N ALA A 452 5.41 29.10 67.37
CA ALA A 452 6.33 30.21 67.12
C ALA A 452 7.64 29.75 66.46
N GLY A 453 8.17 28.59 66.86
CA GLY A 453 9.37 27.99 66.27
C GLY A 453 9.17 27.47 64.85
N TRP A 454 7.94 27.11 64.49
CA TRP A 454 7.57 26.68 63.14
C TRP A 454 7.18 27.84 62.21
N LEU A 455 6.42 28.81 62.73
CA LEU A 455 5.79 29.86 61.93
C LEU A 455 6.80 30.73 61.19
N THR A 456 7.93 31.08 61.84
CA THR A 456 8.96 31.90 61.20
C THR A 456 9.59 31.20 59.98
N PRO A 457 10.13 29.96 60.10
CA PRO A 457 10.56 29.21 58.92
C PRO A 457 9.45 28.98 57.89
N ALA A 458 8.22 28.70 58.31
CA ALA A 458 7.10 28.46 57.40
C ALA A 458 6.72 29.71 56.58
N MET A 459 6.68 30.90 57.20
CA MET A 459 6.42 32.15 56.49
C MET A 459 7.54 32.51 55.52
N LEU A 460 8.81 32.35 55.92
CA LEU A 460 9.94 32.58 55.03
C LEU A 460 9.96 31.57 53.87
N GLY A 461 9.63 30.31 54.15
CA GLY A 461 9.43 29.28 53.14
C GLY A 461 8.31 29.62 52.15
N ALA A 462 7.17 30.13 52.63
CA ALA A 462 6.08 30.59 51.76
C ALA A 462 6.54 31.72 50.81
N VAL A 463 7.32 32.69 51.32
CA VAL A 463 7.91 33.75 50.48
C VAL A 463 8.88 33.16 49.44
N GLN A 464 9.71 32.17 49.81
CA GLN A 464 10.57 31.47 48.86
C GLN A 464 9.75 30.77 47.77
N MET A 465 8.59 30.18 48.11
CA MET A 465 7.72 29.51 47.14
C MET A 465 7.02 30.47 46.19
N VAL A 466 6.59 31.65 46.67
CA VAL A 466 6.09 32.72 45.79
C VAL A 466 7.17 33.19 44.82
N GLY A 467 8.40 33.39 45.30
CA GLY A 467 9.53 33.76 44.46
C GLY A 467 9.86 32.68 43.42
N LEU A 468 9.87 31.42 43.84
CA LEU A 468 10.11 30.28 42.94
C LEU A 468 9.01 30.17 41.89
N MET A 469 7.73 30.29 42.26
CA MET A 469 6.61 30.30 41.33
C MET A 469 6.75 31.43 40.30
N GLY A 470 7.20 32.62 40.73
CA GLY A 470 7.51 33.73 39.82
C GLY A 470 8.64 33.40 38.83
N ILE A 471 9.68 32.70 39.27
CA ILE A 471 10.74 32.24 38.36
C ILE A 471 10.19 31.23 37.36
N LEU A 472 9.43 30.23 37.81
CA LEU A 472 8.85 29.21 36.93
C LEU A 472 7.89 29.82 35.89
N ALA A 473 6.98 30.71 36.33
CA ALA A 473 5.97 31.31 35.45
C ALA A 473 6.52 32.41 34.53
N ILE A 474 7.42 33.27 35.03
CA ILE A 474 7.85 34.47 34.29
C ILE A 474 9.20 34.24 33.60
N THR A 475 10.16 33.64 34.31
CA THR A 475 11.54 33.50 33.79
C THR A 475 11.68 32.28 32.90
N LEU A 476 11.11 31.15 33.31
CA LEU A 476 11.10 29.92 32.52
C LEU A 476 9.89 29.84 31.58
N GLY A 477 8.86 30.66 31.80
CA GLY A 477 7.69 30.76 30.92
C GLY A 477 6.72 29.59 31.02
N PHE A 478 6.81 28.77 32.06
CA PHE A 478 5.92 27.61 32.21
C PHE A 478 4.47 28.04 32.39
N THR A 479 3.57 27.40 31.65
CA THR A 479 2.14 27.54 31.90
C THR A 479 1.66 26.65 33.04
N PHE A 480 0.60 27.11 33.70
CA PHE A 480 -0.01 26.43 34.84
C PHE A 480 -1.51 26.38 34.59
N ASP A 481 -2.09 25.19 34.55
CA ASP A 481 -3.54 25.03 34.44
C ASP A 481 -4.25 25.62 35.67
N ASN A 482 -3.75 25.30 36.87
CA ASN A 482 -4.26 25.84 38.12
C ASN A 482 -3.16 26.57 38.93
N PRO A 483 -2.83 27.83 38.58
CA PRO A 483 -1.69 28.55 39.17
C PRO A 483 -1.86 28.81 40.68
N ILE A 484 -3.08 29.06 41.14
CA ILE A 484 -3.37 29.29 42.56
C ILE A 484 -3.22 27.99 43.35
N GLY A 485 -3.74 26.89 42.80
CA GLY A 485 -3.59 25.56 43.38
C GLY A 485 -2.13 25.14 43.49
N THR A 486 -1.35 25.32 42.41
CA THR A 486 0.09 24.99 42.40
C THR A 486 0.85 25.79 43.46
N LEU A 487 0.61 27.11 43.57
CA LEU A 487 1.22 27.92 44.63
C LEU A 487 0.80 27.42 46.03
N GLY A 488 -0.48 27.04 46.18
CA GLY A 488 -1.00 26.45 47.42
C GLY A 488 -0.25 25.17 47.82
N VAL A 489 -0.02 24.25 46.87
CA VAL A 489 0.78 23.03 47.10
C VAL A 489 2.21 23.39 47.50
N MET A 490 2.87 24.31 46.78
CA MET A 490 4.25 24.70 47.09
C MET A 490 4.37 25.27 48.51
N VAL A 491 3.44 26.15 48.91
CA VAL A 491 3.42 26.73 50.26
C VAL A 491 3.13 25.66 51.32
N LEU A 492 2.16 24.77 51.08
CA LEU A 492 1.85 23.67 52.01
C LEU A 492 3.03 22.70 52.14
N ALA A 493 3.69 22.36 51.04
CA ALA A 493 4.88 21.52 51.02
C ALA A 493 5.99 22.12 51.89
N SER A 494 6.31 23.40 51.67
CA SER A 494 7.29 24.14 52.47
C SER A 494 6.93 24.14 53.96
N ALA A 495 5.67 24.42 54.29
CA ALA A 495 5.17 24.42 55.67
C ALA A 495 5.25 23.02 56.32
N THR A 496 4.92 21.97 55.56
CA THR A 496 5.02 20.57 55.97
C THR A 496 6.47 20.18 56.24
N PHE A 497 7.38 20.47 55.32
CA PHE A 497 8.81 20.20 55.48
C PHE A 497 9.40 20.95 56.68
N ALA A 498 8.97 22.20 56.93
CA ALA A 498 9.37 22.95 58.11
C ALA A 498 8.94 22.25 59.41
N SER A 499 7.75 21.64 59.45
CA SER A 499 7.29 20.89 60.62
C SER A 499 8.07 19.60 60.85
N ILE A 500 8.44 18.89 59.78
CA ILE A 500 9.23 17.65 59.85
C ILE A 500 10.63 17.98 60.38
N ILE A 501 11.31 18.97 59.78
CA ILE A 501 12.65 19.39 60.21
C ILE A 501 12.62 19.97 61.63
N LEU A 502 11.58 20.72 62.00
CA LEU A 502 11.39 21.16 63.38
C LEU A 502 11.31 19.97 64.33
N THR A 503 10.46 18.99 64.03
CA THR A 503 10.27 17.80 64.87
C THR A 503 11.58 17.07 65.10
N LEU A 504 12.34 16.81 64.02
CA LEU A 504 13.65 16.18 64.12
C LEU A 504 14.62 16.99 64.99
N ASN A 505 14.64 18.32 64.82
CA ASN A 505 15.47 19.20 65.64
C ASN A 505 15.08 19.20 67.12
N VAL A 506 13.78 19.17 67.45
CA VAL A 506 13.30 19.15 68.84
C VAL A 506 13.74 17.88 69.54
N TRP A 507 13.61 16.74 68.88
CA TRP A 507 13.89 15.44 69.50
C TRP A 507 15.36 15.07 69.52
N LEU A 508 16.12 15.46 68.49
CA LEU A 508 17.47 14.95 68.24
C LEU A 508 18.53 16.07 68.13
N GLY A 509 18.15 17.34 68.26
CA GLY A 509 19.06 18.48 68.15
C GLY A 509 19.72 18.55 66.78
N SER A 510 21.01 18.90 66.74
CA SER A 510 21.79 18.98 65.49
C SER A 510 21.82 17.67 64.71
N VAL A 511 21.72 16.52 65.38
CA VAL A 511 21.66 15.20 64.72
C VAL A 511 20.34 15.03 63.96
N GLY A 512 19.25 15.57 64.49
CA GLY A 512 17.96 15.59 63.81
C GLY A 512 17.99 16.37 62.50
N GLN A 513 18.73 17.49 62.48
CA GLN A 513 18.98 18.22 61.24
C GLN A 513 19.68 17.35 60.20
N PHE A 514 20.77 16.66 60.55
CA PHE A 514 21.43 15.74 59.63
C PHE A 514 20.53 14.60 59.15
N LEU A 515 19.65 14.07 60.00
CA LEU A 515 18.65 13.08 59.56
C LEU A 515 17.63 13.67 58.59
N GLY A 516 17.31 14.96 58.71
CA GLY A 516 16.50 15.68 57.72
C GLY A 516 17.17 15.75 56.35
N LEU A 517 18.51 15.84 56.30
CA LEU A 517 19.26 15.74 55.05
C LEU A 517 19.25 14.33 54.47
N VAL A 518 19.43 13.29 55.31
CA VAL A 518 19.31 11.88 54.89
C VAL A 518 17.92 11.60 54.31
N LEU A 519 16.87 12.09 54.98
CA LEU A 519 15.49 11.94 54.53
C LEU A 519 15.23 12.70 53.22
N MET A 520 15.87 13.84 53.00
CA MET A 520 15.83 14.55 51.71
C MET A 520 16.42 13.70 50.58
N VAL A 521 17.61 13.14 50.80
CA VAL A 521 18.31 12.32 49.80
C VAL A 521 17.53 11.05 49.46
N LEU A 522 16.92 10.41 50.46
CA LEU A 522 16.05 9.25 50.24
C LEU A 522 14.82 9.62 49.39
N GLN A 523 14.21 10.77 49.67
CA GLN A 523 13.06 11.27 48.93
C GLN A 523 13.38 11.67 47.50
N LEU A 524 14.59 12.19 47.26
CA LEU A 524 15.07 12.53 45.92
C LEU A 524 14.95 11.34 44.95
N VAL A 525 15.28 10.14 45.42
CA VAL A 525 15.25 8.91 44.61
C VAL A 525 13.83 8.37 44.46
N THR A 526 12.98 8.55 45.47
CA THR A 526 11.67 7.89 45.58
C THR A 526 10.51 8.76 45.08
N ALA A 527 10.69 10.07 44.89
CA ALA A 527 9.62 10.96 44.46
C ALA A 527 9.28 10.91 42.95
N GLY A 528 9.90 10.00 42.19
CA GLY A 528 9.56 9.80 40.78
C GLY A 528 9.86 11.03 39.90
N GLY A 529 10.93 11.76 40.23
CA GLY A 529 11.28 13.03 39.58
C GLY A 529 11.84 12.89 38.18
N THR A 530 12.87 12.06 38.02
CA THR A 530 13.61 11.86 36.75
C THR A 530 13.17 10.64 35.95
N PHE A 531 12.51 9.70 36.61
CA PHE A 531 11.87 8.54 36.03
C PHE A 531 10.59 8.27 36.82
N PRO A 532 9.59 7.59 36.23
CA PRO A 532 8.35 7.26 36.92
C PRO A 532 8.67 6.42 38.16
N TRP A 533 7.98 6.66 39.27
CA TRP A 533 8.27 5.91 40.50
C TRP A 533 7.96 4.40 40.33
N GLN A 534 7.13 4.04 39.34
CA GLN A 534 6.78 2.68 38.95
C GLN A 534 7.99 1.89 38.44
N THR A 535 8.99 2.55 37.84
CA THR A 535 10.20 1.88 37.36
C THR A 535 11.21 1.62 38.49
N LEU A 536 10.92 2.05 39.72
CA LEU A 536 11.81 1.85 40.86
C LEU A 536 11.77 0.40 41.37
N PRO A 537 12.91 -0.22 41.71
CA PRO A 537 12.92 -1.55 42.30
C PRO A 537 12.26 -1.55 43.69
N ALA A 538 11.50 -2.60 44.02
CA ALA A 538 11.04 -2.83 45.40
C ALA A 538 12.26 -3.01 46.32
N PRO A 539 12.39 -2.30 47.46
CA PRO A 539 11.35 -1.59 48.22
C PRO A 539 11.23 -0.08 47.98
N LEU A 540 11.98 0.52 47.04
CA LEU A 540 11.98 1.97 46.83
C LEU A 540 10.64 2.50 46.31
N ALA A 541 10.00 1.77 45.40
CA ALA A 541 8.66 2.10 44.94
C ALA A 541 7.66 2.23 46.11
N ALA A 542 7.75 1.35 47.11
CA ALA A 542 6.85 1.41 48.27
C ALA A 542 7.06 2.66 49.14
N LEU A 543 8.26 3.24 49.14
CA LEU A 543 8.54 4.48 49.89
C LEU A 543 7.90 5.72 49.26
N HIS A 544 7.62 5.69 47.95
CA HIS A 544 6.91 6.75 47.25
C HIS A 544 5.53 7.02 47.89
N HIS A 545 4.79 5.95 48.22
CA HIS A 545 3.46 6.01 48.84
C HIS A 545 3.44 6.37 50.33
N VAL A 546 4.57 6.80 50.90
CA VAL A 546 4.65 7.14 52.33
C VAL A 546 5.30 8.50 52.52
N LEU A 547 6.34 8.78 51.75
CA LEU A 547 7.15 9.97 51.92
C LEU A 547 6.46 11.22 51.34
N PRO A 548 6.49 12.36 52.05
CA PRO A 548 5.72 13.54 51.66
C PRO A 548 6.19 14.16 50.34
N LEU A 549 7.46 14.02 49.93
CA LEU A 549 7.94 14.61 48.67
C LEU A 549 7.18 14.04 47.45
N GLY A 550 6.84 12.75 47.43
CA GLY A 550 6.09 12.11 46.32
C GLY A 550 4.74 12.78 46.11
N TYR A 551 3.97 12.90 47.18
CA TYR A 551 2.66 13.60 47.18
C TYR A 551 2.74 15.07 46.74
N VAL A 552 3.84 15.77 47.02
CA VAL A 552 4.02 17.14 46.50
C VAL A 552 4.20 17.11 44.99
N VAL A 553 5.05 16.22 44.47
CA VAL A 553 5.29 16.08 43.04
C VAL A 553 4.01 15.72 42.30
N ASP A 554 3.25 14.75 42.81
CA ASP A 554 2.00 14.30 42.20
C ASP A 554 0.93 15.40 42.22
N ALA A 555 0.69 16.02 43.37
CA ALA A 555 -0.25 17.15 43.48
C ALA A 555 0.14 18.32 42.54
N MET A 556 1.44 18.61 42.43
CA MET A 556 1.93 19.62 41.51
C MET A 556 1.69 19.23 40.06
N ARG A 557 1.96 17.98 39.64
CA ARG A 557 1.66 17.51 38.26
C ARG A 557 0.18 17.65 37.91
N GLN A 558 -0.69 17.20 38.81
CA GLN A 558 -2.14 17.26 38.60
C GLN A 558 -2.64 18.71 38.45
N LEU A 559 -2.07 19.66 39.20
CA LEU A 559 -2.46 21.08 39.11
C LEU A 559 -1.73 21.88 38.03
N MET A 560 -0.52 21.46 37.64
CA MET A 560 0.27 22.14 36.62
C MET A 560 -0.20 21.78 35.22
N TYR A 561 -0.49 20.50 34.96
CA TYR A 561 -0.72 19.99 33.60
C TYR A 561 -2.20 19.80 33.22
N GLY A 562 -3.14 20.11 34.14
CA GLY A 562 -4.59 19.94 33.90
C GLY A 562 -5.12 18.54 34.21
N GLY A 563 -4.56 17.90 35.23
CA GLY A 563 -4.95 16.56 35.67
C GLY A 563 -6.17 16.50 36.59
N ASN A 564 -6.31 15.40 37.31
CA ASN A 564 -7.44 15.11 38.20
C ASN A 564 -7.34 15.87 39.54
N LEU A 565 -8.20 16.87 39.70
CA LEU A 565 -8.29 17.69 40.92
C LEU A 565 -8.63 16.90 42.19
N ALA A 566 -9.36 15.78 42.08
CA ALA A 566 -9.69 14.95 43.24
C ALA A 566 -8.44 14.22 43.77
N ARG A 567 -7.56 13.77 42.87
CA ARG A 567 -6.25 13.19 43.24
C ARG A 567 -5.35 14.21 43.91
N ALA A 568 -5.23 15.40 43.32
CA ALA A 568 -4.50 16.51 43.94
C ALA A 568 -5.05 16.83 45.35
N GLY A 569 -6.38 16.78 45.53
CA GLY A 569 -7.03 16.96 46.83
C GLY A 569 -6.66 15.88 47.86
N TRP A 570 -6.54 14.62 47.43
CA TRP A 570 -6.08 13.52 48.29
C TRP A 570 -4.63 13.72 48.73
N ASP A 571 -3.74 14.04 47.80
CA ASP A 571 -2.33 14.29 48.08
C ASP A 571 -2.15 15.46 49.06
N LEU A 572 -2.92 16.54 48.87
CA LEU A 572 -2.98 17.67 49.80
C LEU A 572 -3.45 17.24 51.20
N ALA A 573 -4.43 16.33 51.30
CA ALA A 573 -4.90 15.82 52.59
C ALA A 573 -3.82 14.99 53.30
N VAL A 574 -3.06 14.17 52.56
CA VAL A 574 -1.92 13.41 53.10
C VAL A 574 -0.81 14.36 53.57
N LEU A 575 -0.50 15.42 52.81
CA LEU A 575 0.45 16.45 53.22
C LEU A 575 0.00 17.20 54.47
N ALA A 576 -1.28 17.55 54.56
CA ALA A 576 -1.85 18.18 55.75
C ALA A 576 -1.77 17.24 56.97
N LEU A 577 -1.97 15.93 56.79
CA LEU A 577 -1.79 14.94 57.85
C LEU A 577 -0.33 14.90 58.31
N TRP A 578 0.63 14.87 57.39
CA TRP A 578 2.07 14.95 57.70
C TRP A 578 2.41 16.21 58.49
N LEU A 579 1.90 17.37 58.08
CA LEU A 579 2.08 18.64 58.77
C LEU A 579 1.56 18.59 60.21
N VAL A 580 0.31 18.14 60.40
CA VAL A 580 -0.32 18.08 61.72
C VAL A 580 0.37 17.05 62.61
N ALA A 581 0.71 15.87 62.09
CA ALA A 581 1.39 14.82 62.82
C ALA A 581 2.80 15.25 63.27
N ALA A 582 3.57 15.86 62.38
CA ALA A 582 4.89 16.39 62.71
C ALA A 582 4.79 17.51 63.77
N LEU A 583 3.88 18.49 63.60
CA LEU A 583 3.66 19.52 64.61
C LEU A 583 3.26 18.96 65.97
N ALA A 584 2.39 17.95 66.01
CA ALA A 584 2.00 17.27 67.24
C ALA A 584 3.21 16.58 67.90
N LEU A 585 4.03 15.86 67.14
CA LEU A 585 5.25 15.23 67.64
C LEU A 585 6.26 16.27 68.14
N ALA A 586 6.44 17.39 67.44
CA ALA A 586 7.28 18.49 67.89
C ALA A 586 6.77 19.07 69.22
N MET A 587 5.45 19.24 69.34
CA MET A 587 4.81 19.73 70.56
C MET A 587 4.99 18.80 71.75
N ILE A 588 4.89 17.48 71.54
CA ILE A 588 5.20 16.47 72.57
C ILE A 588 6.67 16.59 73.00
N GLY A 589 7.58 16.76 72.03
CA GLY A 589 9.00 16.97 72.30
C GLY A 589 9.26 18.23 73.13
N VAL A 590 8.64 19.36 72.79
CA VAL A 590 8.74 20.62 73.54
C VAL A 590 8.15 20.48 74.94
N THR A 591 7.00 19.80 75.09
CA THR A 591 6.37 19.53 76.38
C THR A 591 7.31 18.74 77.30
N ARG A 592 8.04 17.76 76.75
CA ARG A 592 9.06 17.03 77.50
C ARG A 592 10.21 17.96 77.95
N MET A 593 10.66 18.87 77.09
CA MET A 593 11.71 19.84 77.42
C MET A 593 11.27 20.86 78.48
N THR A 594 9.99 21.26 78.50
CA THR A 594 9.45 22.18 79.52
C THR A 594 9.31 21.50 80.88
N HIS A 595 8.89 20.23 80.92
CA HIS A 595 8.63 19.49 82.18
C HIS A 595 9.84 18.78 82.80
N ARG A 596 10.80 18.29 82.01
CA ARG A 596 11.99 17.57 82.51
C ARG A 596 13.24 18.43 82.34
N ARG A 597 13.50 19.33 83.30
CA ARG A 597 14.69 20.19 83.32
C ARG A 597 15.80 19.58 84.16
N THR A 598 17.04 19.63 83.69
CA THR A 598 18.22 19.25 84.46
C THR A 598 18.98 20.48 84.94
N LEU A 599 19.79 20.36 86.00
CA LEU A 599 20.59 21.49 86.53
C LEU A 599 21.55 22.12 85.49
N ARG A 600 21.94 21.37 84.45
CA ARG A 600 22.74 21.86 83.31
C ARG A 600 21.97 22.84 82.41
N ASP A 601 20.64 22.79 82.42
CA ASP A 601 19.79 23.62 81.57
C ASP A 601 19.50 25.01 82.18
N LEU A 602 19.85 25.19 83.46
CA LEU A 602 19.65 26.42 84.24
C LEU A 602 20.93 27.27 84.37
N GLN A 603 22.06 26.83 83.82
CA GLN A 603 23.26 27.67 83.76
C GLN A 603 23.07 28.79 82.73
N PRO A 604 23.27 30.07 83.11
CA PRO A 604 23.24 31.17 82.15
C PRO A 604 24.33 30.95 81.10
N SER A 605 24.02 31.21 79.82
CA SER A 605 25.02 31.14 78.77
C SER A 605 26.09 32.20 79.06
N LEU A 606 27.36 31.80 79.08
CA LEU A 606 28.51 32.70 79.27
C LEU A 606 28.74 33.63 78.06
N ILE A 607 27.92 33.55 77.03
CA ILE A 607 27.94 34.42 75.86
C ILE A 607 26.47 34.77 75.55
N GLY A 608 26.21 36.08 75.44
CA GLY A 608 24.92 36.69 75.12
C GLY A 608 24.46 36.41 73.71
#